data_AF-A0A3D2TIE6-F1
#
_entry.id   AF-A0A3D2TIE6-F1
#
_cell.length_a   1.000
_cell.length_b   1.000
_cell.length_c   1.000
_cell.angle_alpha   90.00
_cell.angle_beta   90.00
_cell.angle_gamma   90.00
#
_symmetry.space_group_name_H-M   'P 1'
#
loop_
_entity.id
_entity.type
_entity.pdbx_description
1 polymer ?
#
loop_
_entity_poly.entity_id
_entity_poly.type
_entity_poly.pdbx_seq_one_letter_code
_entity_poly.pdbx_strand_id
1 'polypeptide(L)'
;MEVWGGNGSRENHFVRPGVDVWITSQAVDCNLSGGSDLYLLSSCSSGRITRMMVAEVCGQLPHYTKLSYELRELMKQNINTIRQARFVSEISRRFAECSEHGCFAT
;
A
#
# COMPACT_ATOMS: atom_id res chain seq x y z
N MET A 1 4.48 -12.43 -6.42
CA MET A 1 4.42 -11.24 -5.55
C MET A 1 3.90 -10.10 -6.40
N GLU A 2 2.75 -9.54 -6.04
CA GLU A 2 2.08 -8.53 -6.85
C GLU A 2 1.84 -7.30 -5.96
N VAL A 3 2.49 -6.18 -6.28
CA VAL A 3 2.37 -4.94 -5.49
C VAL A 3 1.78 -3.87 -6.37
N TRP A 4 0.56 -3.46 -6.05
CA TRP A 4 -0.20 -2.46 -6.78
C TRP A 4 -0.43 -1.23 -5.90
N GLY A 5 -0.78 -0.10 -6.53
CA GLY A 5 -0.94 1.18 -5.84
C GLY A 5 -0.52 2.35 -6.73
N GLY A 6 -1.04 3.53 -6.41
CA GLY A 6 -0.80 4.78 -7.13
C GLY A 6 -2.10 5.41 -7.63
N ASN A 7 -2.00 6.60 -8.22
CA ASN A 7 -3.15 7.36 -8.70
C ASN A 7 -3.81 6.68 -9.90
N GLY A 8 -5.09 6.35 -9.79
CA GLY A 8 -5.92 5.88 -10.90
C GLY A 8 -6.92 4.80 -10.50
N SER A 9 -8.09 4.85 -11.13
CA SER A 9 -9.13 3.84 -10.95
C SER A 9 -8.66 2.46 -11.39
N ARG A 10 -9.02 1.42 -10.63
CA ARG A 10 -8.71 0.04 -10.96
C ARG A 10 -9.83 -0.90 -10.59
N GLU A 11 -9.93 -1.94 -11.40
CA GLU A 11 -10.75 -3.11 -11.13
C GLU A 11 -9.87 -4.33 -11.43
N ASN A 12 -9.60 -5.15 -10.42
CA ASN A 12 -8.79 -6.35 -10.56
C ASN A 12 -9.42 -7.51 -9.81
N HIS A 13 -9.22 -8.71 -10.35
CA HIS A 13 -9.60 -9.97 -9.74
C HIS A 13 -8.37 -10.87 -9.61
N PHE A 14 -8.14 -11.42 -8.42
CA PHE A 14 -7.00 -12.28 -8.12
C PHE A 14 -7.43 -13.54 -7.38
N VAL A 15 -7.09 -14.68 -7.96
CA VAL A 15 -7.22 -15.98 -7.30
C VAL A 15 -5.92 -16.28 -6.56
N ARG A 16 -5.96 -16.42 -5.24
CA ARG A 16 -4.85 -16.91 -4.39
C ARG A 16 -5.27 -18.23 -3.72
N PRO A 17 -4.31 -19.04 -3.22
CA PRO A 17 -4.66 -20.26 -2.49
C PRO A 17 -5.63 -19.97 -1.33
N GLY A 18 -6.83 -20.51 -1.42
CA GLY A 18 -7.87 -20.39 -0.39
C GLY A 18 -8.58 -19.04 -0.29
N VAL A 19 -8.24 -18.05 -1.13
CA VAL A 19 -8.87 -16.73 -1.10
C VAL A 19 -9.00 -16.16 -2.50
N ASP A 20 -10.19 -15.69 -2.82
CA ASP A 20 -10.47 -14.95 -4.05
C ASP A 20 -10.65 -13.46 -3.72
N VAL A 21 -10.01 -12.59 -4.50
CA VAL A 21 -9.87 -11.16 -4.16
C VAL A 21 -10.32 -10.29 -5.30
N TRP A 22 -11.26 -9.38 -5.03
CA TRP A 22 -11.65 -8.30 -5.93
C TRP A 22 -11.16 -6.98 -5.35
N ILE A 23 -10.47 -6.19 -6.17
CA ILE A 23 -10.02 -4.85 -5.81
C ILE A 23 -10.70 -3.88 -6.75
N THR A 24 -11.54 -3.00 -6.19
CA THR A 24 -12.14 -1.88 -6.91
C THR A 24 -11.71 -0.59 -6.22
N SER A 25 -11.05 0.30 -6.95
CA SER A 25 -10.73 1.65 -6.50
C SER A 25 -11.13 2.62 -7.61
N GLN A 26 -11.73 3.74 -7.21
CA GLN A 26 -12.19 4.77 -8.13
C GLN A 26 -11.51 6.09 -7.76
N ALA A 27 -10.62 6.56 -8.62
CA ALA A 27 -9.99 7.86 -8.43
C ALA A 27 -11.02 8.97 -8.73
N VAL A 28 -11.11 9.96 -7.84
CA VAL A 28 -11.97 11.14 -8.03
C VAL A 28 -11.45 12.00 -9.20
N ASP A 29 -10.14 12.13 -9.33
CA ASP A 29 -9.49 12.76 -10.49
C ASP A 29 -8.10 12.14 -10.71
N CYS A 30 -7.88 11.56 -11.89
CA CYS A 30 -6.63 10.92 -12.27
C CYS A 30 -5.50 11.92 -12.60
N ASN A 31 -5.82 13.20 -12.75
CA ASN A 31 -4.85 14.27 -12.99
C ASN A 31 -4.37 14.97 -11.71
N LEU A 32 -5.02 14.71 -10.57
CA LEU A 32 -4.57 15.27 -9.28
C LEU A 32 -3.25 14.62 -8.87
N SER A 33 -2.24 15.47 -8.68
CA SER A 33 -1.03 15.11 -7.94
C SER A 33 -1.37 15.05 -6.46
N GLY A 34 -0.88 14.04 -5.75
CA GLY A 34 -1.22 13.84 -4.35
C GLY A 34 -1.04 12.42 -3.85
N GLY A 35 -1.59 12.16 -2.67
CA GLY A 35 -1.74 10.84 -2.09
C GLY A 35 -2.77 10.00 -2.83
N SER A 36 -2.68 8.70 -2.59
CA SER A 36 -3.32 7.68 -3.40
C SER A 36 -3.70 6.49 -2.54
N ASP A 37 -4.72 5.76 -2.95
CA ASP A 37 -4.95 4.42 -2.44
C ASP A 37 -3.79 3.50 -2.82
N LEU A 38 -3.31 2.75 -1.83
CA LEU A 38 -2.36 1.67 -1.98
C LEU A 38 -3.04 0.36 -1.62
N TYR A 39 -2.87 -0.66 -2.46
CA TYR A 39 -3.38 -1.99 -2.20
C TYR A 39 -2.33 -3.03 -2.56
N LEU A 40 -1.88 -3.75 -1.55
CA LEU A 40 -0.91 -4.81 -1.65
C LEU A 40 -1.60 -6.16 -1.51
N LEU A 41 -1.32 -7.07 -2.42
CA LEU A 41 -1.74 -8.46 -2.33
C LEU A 41 -0.57 -9.39 -2.64
N SER A 42 -0.14 -10.18 -1.67
CA SER A 42 0.91 -11.18 -1.91
C SER A 42 0.60 -12.50 -1.26
N SER A 43 1.08 -13.57 -1.88
CA SER A 43 1.12 -14.89 -1.26
C SER A 43 2.56 -15.33 -1.14
N CYS A 44 2.92 -15.92 0.00
CA CYS A 44 4.24 -16.54 0.14
C CYS A 44 4.41 -17.67 -0.88
N SER A 45 5.65 -18.02 -1.21
CA SER A 45 5.95 -19.06 -2.20
C SER A 45 5.35 -20.43 -1.87
N SER A 46 5.11 -20.73 -0.58
CA SER A 46 4.45 -21.97 -0.15
C SER A 46 2.93 -21.94 -0.24
N GLY A 47 2.33 -20.80 -0.62
CA GLY A 47 0.87 -20.63 -0.72
C GLY A 47 0.12 -20.65 0.62
N ARG A 48 0.83 -20.72 1.75
CA ARG A 48 0.22 -20.87 3.09
C ARG A 48 -0.22 -19.55 3.72
N ILE A 49 0.35 -18.44 3.28
CA ILE A 49 0.12 -17.12 3.85
C ILE A 49 -0.16 -16.17 2.71
N THR A 50 -1.39 -15.66 2.67
CA THR A 50 -1.78 -14.52 1.86
C THR A 50 -1.77 -13.28 2.75
N ARG A 51 -1.12 -12.21 2.29
CA ARG A 51 -0.99 -10.92 2.97
C ARG A 51 -1.67 -9.86 2.13
N MET A 52 -2.50 -9.07 2.80
CA MET A 52 -3.18 -7.93 2.22
C MET A 52 -2.86 -6.69 3.04
N MET A 53 -2.65 -5.57 2.37
CA MET A 53 -2.60 -4.26 3.01
C MET A 53 -3.35 -3.29 2.13
N VAL A 54 -4.16 -2.44 2.75
CA VAL A 54 -4.81 -1.29 2.13
C VAL A 54 -4.32 -0.08 2.90
N ALA A 55 -3.94 0.97 2.20
CA ALA A 55 -3.63 2.25 2.82
C ALA A 55 -4.22 3.40 2.00
N GLU A 56 -4.89 4.31 2.68
CA GLU A 56 -5.37 5.55 2.09
C GLU A 56 -4.41 6.68 2.47
N VAL A 57 -3.69 7.23 1.48
CA VAL A 57 -2.82 8.39 1.70
C VAL A 57 -3.57 9.64 1.29
N CYS A 58 -4.04 10.43 2.27
CA CYS A 58 -4.86 11.60 2.01
C CYS A 58 -4.02 12.86 1.82
N GLY A 59 -4.12 13.55 0.68
CA GLY A 59 -3.57 14.90 0.51
C GLY A 59 -3.15 15.21 -0.92
N GLN A 60 -3.01 16.49 -1.27
CA GLN A 60 -2.76 16.92 -2.66
C GLN A 60 -1.33 17.42 -2.91
N LEU A 61 -0.52 17.53 -1.85
CA LEU A 61 0.84 18.03 -1.96
C LEU A 61 1.81 16.91 -2.41
N PRO A 62 2.93 17.25 -3.08
CA PRO A 62 3.88 16.26 -3.60
C PRO A 62 4.46 15.29 -2.56
N HIS A 63 4.52 15.69 -1.29
CA HIS A 63 5.02 14.83 -0.21
C HIS A 63 4.08 13.64 0.07
N TYR A 64 2.79 13.73 -0.22
CA TYR A 64 1.86 12.59 -0.10
C TYR A 64 2.11 11.54 -1.19
N THR A 65 2.45 11.98 -2.41
CA THR A 65 2.89 11.07 -3.47
C THR A 65 4.17 10.35 -3.05
N LYS A 66 5.14 11.08 -2.48
CA LYS A 66 6.39 10.49 -1.97
C LYS A 66 6.13 9.45 -0.86
N LEU A 67 5.28 9.77 0.12
CA LEU A 67 4.88 8.84 1.18
C LEU A 67 4.26 7.56 0.58
N SER A 68 3.40 7.71 -0.43
CA SER A 68 2.77 6.59 -1.12
C SER A 68 3.80 5.66 -1.79
N TYR A 69 4.82 6.24 -2.42
CA TYR A 69 5.94 5.49 -3.00
C TYR A 69 6.80 4.79 -1.93
N GLU A 70 7.16 5.50 -0.86
CA GLU A 70 7.98 4.94 0.22
C GLU A 70 7.30 3.78 0.94
N LEU A 71 6.00 3.90 1.23
CA LEU A 71 5.20 2.81 1.78
C LEU A 71 5.19 1.60 0.83
N ARG A 72 5.03 1.84 -0.47
CA ARG A 72 5.05 0.77 -1.47
C ARG A 72 6.39 0.03 -1.52
N GLU A 73 7.50 0.74 -1.41
CA GLU A 73 8.83 0.11 -1.39
C GLU A 73 9.09 -0.64 -0.08
N LEU A 74 8.72 -0.06 1.07
CA LEU A 74 8.78 -0.76 2.37
C LEU A 74 7.97 -2.05 2.35
N MET A 75 6.79 -2.02 1.74
CA MET A 75 5.94 -3.20 1.54
C MET A 75 6.66 -4.28 0.73
N LYS A 76 7.18 -3.94 -0.46
CA LYS A 76 7.92 -4.88 -1.31
C LYS A 76 9.09 -5.54 -0.59
N GLN A 77 9.81 -4.79 0.25
CA GLN A 77 10.97 -5.30 0.98
C GLN A 77 10.60 -6.29 2.09
N ASN A 78 9.39 -6.19 2.65
CA ASN A 78 8.99 -7.00 3.82
C ASN A 78 7.94 -8.07 3.52
N ILE A 79 7.40 -8.11 2.30
CA ILE A 79 6.23 -8.94 1.96
C ILE A 79 6.46 -10.46 2.04
N ASN A 80 7.70 -10.91 1.91
CA ASN A 80 8.08 -12.33 2.04
C ASN A 80 8.53 -12.70 3.47
N THR A 81 8.59 -11.74 4.39
CA THR A 81 9.00 -11.99 5.77
C THR A 81 7.82 -12.55 6.56
N ILE A 82 8.01 -13.65 7.30
CA ILE A 82 6.91 -14.23 8.09
C ILE A 82 6.50 -13.27 9.21
N ARG A 83 7.48 -12.71 9.92
CA ARG A 83 7.27 -11.73 10.98
C ARG A 83 7.24 -10.32 10.37
N GLN A 84 6.16 -9.60 10.61
CA GLN A 84 5.94 -8.24 10.08
C GLN A 84 6.31 -7.13 11.07
N ALA A 85 6.93 -7.45 12.22
CA ALA A 85 7.28 -6.45 13.24
C ALA A 85 8.19 -5.34 12.69
N ARG A 86 9.20 -5.69 11.87
CA ARG A 86 10.08 -4.71 11.21
C ARG A 86 9.29 -3.79 10.28
N PHE A 87 8.41 -4.36 9.48
CA PHE A 87 7.56 -3.61 8.57
C PHE A 87 6.67 -2.59 9.30
N VAL A 88 5.97 -3.04 10.34
CA VAL A 88 5.08 -2.19 11.15
C VAL A 88 5.86 -1.09 11.87
N SER A 89 7.02 -1.43 12.45
CA SER A 89 7.89 -0.44 13.10
C SER A 89 8.39 0.62 12.12
N GLU A 90 8.75 0.21 10.90
CA GLU A 90 9.28 1.13 9.90
C GLU A 90 8.19 2.04 9.33
N ILE A 91 6.98 1.51 9.10
CA ILE A 91 5.80 2.33 8.78
C ILE A 91 5.54 3.36 9.89
N SER A 92 5.52 2.92 11.14
CA SER A 92 5.25 3.81 12.28
C SER A 92 6.27 4.94 12.36
N ARG A 93 7.56 4.64 12.13
CA ARG A 93 8.63 5.63 12.07
C ARG A 93 8.41 6.64 10.93
N ARG A 94 8.06 6.17 9.72
CA ARG A 94 7.79 7.04 8.57
C ARG A 94 6.59 7.94 8.78
N PHE A 95 5.51 7.44 9.38
CA PHE A 95 4.37 8.27 9.73
C PHE A 95 4.72 9.31 10.79
N ALA A 96 5.52 8.97 11.80
CA ALA A 96 6.00 9.96 12.76
C ALA A 96 6.80 11.08 12.07
N GLU A 97 7.74 10.73 11.19
CA GLU A 97 8.56 11.70 10.43
C GLU A 97 7.72 12.60 9.52
N CYS A 98 6.72 12.04 8.85
CA CYS A 98 5.87 12.81 7.95
C CYS A 98 4.72 13.56 8.68
N SER A 99 4.38 13.18 9.92
CA SER A 99 3.34 13.85 10.70
C SER A 99 3.66 15.32 11.01
N GLU A 100 4.94 15.67 11.11
CA GLU A 100 5.42 17.06 11.25
C GLU A 100 5.00 17.93 10.05
N HIS A 101 4.75 17.30 8.90
CA HIS A 101 4.31 17.93 7.66
C HIS A 101 2.80 17.73 7.40
N GLY A 102 2.05 17.25 8.39
CA GLY A 102 0.61 16.97 8.29
C GLY A 102 0.25 15.72 7.50
N CYS A 103 1.23 14.85 7.20
CA CYS A 103 1.00 13.65 6.40
C CYS A 103 0.49 12.49 7.25
N PHE A 104 -0.60 11.88 6.82
CA PHE A 104 -1.16 10.69 7.46
C PHE A 104 -1.64 9.69 6.41
N ALA A 105 -1.69 8.43 6.81
CA ALA A 105 -2.40 7.39 6.09
C ALA A 105 -3.02 6.40 7.07
N THR A 106 -4.16 5.83 6.69
CA THR A 106 -4.87 4.78 7.43
C THR A 106 -4.75 3.45 6.74
#